data_AF-A0AAW4W9R9-F1
#
_entry.id   AF-A0AAW4W9R9-F1
#
_cell.length_a   1.000
_cell.length_b   1.000
_cell.length_c   1.000
_cell.angle_alpha   90.00
_cell.angle_beta   90.00
_cell.angle_gamma   90.00
#
_symmetry.space_group_name_H-M   'P 1'
#
loop_
_entity.id
_entity.type
_entity.pdbx_description
1 polymer ?
#
loop_
_entity_poly.entity_id
_entity_poly.type
_entity_poly.pdbx_seq_one_letter_code
_entity_poly.pdbx_strand_id
1 'polypeptide(L)'
;MYFTPIEAALPDLDPAGIAFHGTADSGARTELITEGCRRLGVPLHLTENADHSMETGDVLRDITILHTILEQTDRWMRQRCI
;
A
#
# COMPACT_ATOMS: atom_id res chain seq x y z
N MET A 1 -7.08 5.35 3.22
CA MET A 1 -6.53 4.00 3.07
C MET A 1 -6.35 3.77 1.58
N TYR A 2 -5.14 3.52 1.11
CA TYR A 2 -4.84 3.36 -0.31
C TYR A 2 -4.17 2.00 -0.53
N PHE A 3 -4.85 1.09 -1.22
CA PHE A 3 -4.32 -0.23 -1.58
C PHE A 3 -3.86 -0.16 -3.03
N THR A 4 -2.60 -0.51 -3.26
CA THR A 4 -1.93 -0.53 -4.57
C THR A 4 -2.21 0.71 -5.43
N PRO A 5 -1.93 1.93 -4.91
CA PRO A 5 -2.14 3.14 -5.69
C PRO A 5 -1.21 3.13 -6.92
N ILE A 6 -1.78 3.47 -8.07
CA ILE A 6 -1.04 3.72 -9.31
C ILE A 6 -0.66 5.20 -9.46
N GLU A 7 0.24 5.55 -10.38
CA GLU A 7 0.73 6.94 -10.50
C GLU A 7 -0.39 7.96 -10.74
N ALA A 8 -1.45 7.55 -11.44
CA ALA A 8 -2.61 8.40 -11.72
C ALA A 8 -3.39 8.81 -10.46
N ALA A 9 -3.31 8.02 -9.38
CA ALA A 9 -4.01 8.28 -8.12
C ALA A 9 -3.21 9.17 -7.16
N LEU A 10 -1.91 9.38 -7.41
CA LEU A 10 -1.04 10.19 -6.54
C LEU A 10 -1.60 11.60 -6.23
N PRO A 11 -2.26 12.33 -7.16
CA PRO A 11 -2.85 13.63 -6.84
C PRO A 11 -3.97 13.58 -5.78
N ASP A 12 -4.62 12.43 -5.59
CA ASP A 12 -5.76 12.24 -4.68
C ASP A 12 -5.34 11.66 -3.31
N LEU A 13 -4.04 11.42 -3.12
CA LEU A 13 -3.49 10.91 -1.87
C LEU A 13 -3.41 12.03 -0.82
N ASP A 14 -3.98 11.75 0.35
CA ASP A 14 -3.98 12.65 1.50
C ASP A 14 -3.03 12.13 2.59
N PRO A 15 -2.18 12.98 3.21
CA PRO A 15 -1.28 12.60 4.32
C PRO A 15 -2.01 12.03 5.56
N ALA A 16 -3.34 12.20 5.66
CA ALA A 16 -4.17 11.54 6.64
C ALA A 16 -4.43 10.06 6.36
N GLY A 17 -4.08 9.59 5.17
CA GLY A 17 -4.13 8.19 4.77
C GLY A 17 -2.80 7.45 4.96
N ILE A 18 -2.85 6.16 4.64
CA ILE A 18 -1.74 5.20 4.61
C ILE A 18 -1.86 4.42 3.31
N ALA A 19 -0.73 4.09 2.69
CA ALA A 19 -0.64 3.40 1.42
C ALA A 19 0.09 2.06 1.54
N PHE A 20 -0.32 1.08 0.73
CA PHE A 20 0.30 -0.24 0.59
C PHE A 20 0.58 -0.51 -0.87
N HIS A 21 1.78 -0.99 -1.20
CA HIS A 21 2.22 -1.21 -2.58
C HIS A 21 2.99 -2.52 -2.71
N GLY A 22 2.72 -3.27 -3.78
CA GLY A 22 3.45 -4.48 -4.14
C GLY A 22 4.61 -4.15 -5.07
N THR A 23 5.83 -4.62 -4.78
CA THR A 23 7.01 -4.25 -5.60
C THR A 23 7.03 -4.87 -6.99
N ALA A 24 6.15 -5.85 -7.25
CA ALA A 24 5.96 -6.51 -8.53
C ALA A 24 4.67 -6.08 -9.24
N ASP A 25 3.97 -5.05 -8.73
CA ASP A 25 2.77 -4.49 -9.36
C ASP A 25 3.07 -4.03 -10.79
N SER A 26 2.49 -4.73 -11.77
CA SER A 26 2.69 -4.41 -13.18
C SER A 26 1.97 -3.12 -13.63
N GLY A 27 1.01 -2.65 -12.83
CA GLY A 27 0.21 -1.45 -13.05
C GLY A 27 0.84 -0.16 -12.54
N ALA A 28 1.95 -0.23 -11.78
CA ALA A 28 2.63 0.96 -11.28
C ALA A 28 4.14 0.77 -11.06
N ARG A 29 4.92 1.82 -11.31
CA ARG A 29 6.36 1.78 -11.00
C ARG A 29 6.59 2.04 -9.52
N THR A 30 7.17 1.05 -8.83
CA THR A 30 7.49 1.12 -7.41
C THR A 30 8.28 2.38 -7.03
N GLU A 31 9.22 2.82 -7.86
CA GLU A 31 10.02 4.02 -7.60
C GLU A 31 9.16 5.29 -7.59
N LEU A 32 8.18 5.39 -8.49
CA LEU A 32 7.30 6.55 -8.59
C LEU A 32 6.27 6.58 -7.47
N ILE A 33 5.73 5.42 -7.08
CA ILE A 33 4.84 5.34 -5.92
C ILE A 33 5.59 5.71 -4.64
N THR A 34 6.81 5.21 -4.48
CA THR A 34 7.67 5.52 -3.33
C THR A 34 7.97 7.02 -3.25
N GLU A 35 8.43 7.63 -4.35
CA GLU A 35 8.74 9.06 -4.38
C GLU A 35 7.48 9.93 -4.24
N GLY A 36 6.37 9.51 -4.86
CA GLY A 36 5.07 10.17 -4.75
C GLY A 36 4.57 10.23 -3.32
N CYS A 37 4.50 9.08 -2.64
CA CYS A 37 4.09 8.99 -1.24
C CYS A 37 5.03 9.79 -0.33
N ARG A 38 6.34 9.71 -0.54
CA ARG A 38 7.35 10.47 0.21
C ARG A 38 7.13 11.98 0.07
N ARG A 39 6.88 12.47 -1.14
CA ARG A 39 6.60 13.90 -1.40
C ARG A 39 5.30 14.37 -0.77
N LEU A 40 4.27 13.53 -0.77
CA LEU A 40 2.95 13.83 -0.22
C LEU A 40 2.89 13.63 1.31
N GLY A 41 3.92 13.05 1.93
CA GLY A 41 3.91 12.73 3.36
C GLY A 41 2.94 11.60 3.72
N VAL A 42 2.60 10.74 2.76
CA VAL A 42 1.78 9.55 2.99
C VAL A 42 2.69 8.39 3.39
N PRO A 43 2.49 7.75 4.56
CA PRO A 43 3.21 6.54 4.91
C PRO A 43 2.93 5.43 3.91
N LEU A 44 4.01 4.78 3.44
CA LEU A 44 3.95 3.72 2.44
C LEU A 44 4.56 2.44 3.00
N HIS A 45 3.80 1.34 2.89
CA HIS A 45 4.28 -0.01 3.17
C HIS A 45 4.51 -0.76 1.86
N LEU A 46 5.74 -1.23 1.65
CA LEU A 46 6.11 -2.04 0.50
C LEU A 46 6.01 -3.52 0.86
N THR A 47 5.44 -4.32 -0.04
CA THR A 47 5.44 -5.78 0.04
C THR A 47 6.23 -6.36 -1.12
N GLU A 48 7.31 -7.06 -0.81
CA GLU A 48 8.21 -7.63 -1.81
C GLU A 48 7.53 -8.74 -2.62
N ASN A 49 7.67 -8.67 -3.94
CA ASN A 49 7.17 -9.63 -4.94
C ASN A 49 5.64 -9.79 -4.98
N ALA A 50 4.90 -8.82 -4.45
CA ALA A 50 3.45 -8.75 -4.57
C ALA A 50 3.04 -7.92 -5.78
N ASP A 51 2.01 -8.37 -6.50
CA ASP A 51 1.39 -7.66 -7.63
C ASP A 51 0.22 -6.78 -7.15
N HIS A 52 -0.60 -6.28 -8.07
CA HIS A 52 -1.64 -5.28 -7.83
C HIS A 52 -2.75 -5.68 -6.84
N SER A 53 -3.05 -6.97 -6.69
CA SER A 53 -3.99 -7.48 -5.69
C SER A 53 -3.30 -7.94 -4.40
N MET A 54 -2.00 -7.61 -4.23
CA MET A 54 -1.11 -8.05 -3.16
C MET A 54 -0.80 -9.55 -3.16
N GLU A 55 -0.95 -10.21 -4.30
CA GLU A 55 -0.69 -11.62 -4.56
C GLU A 55 0.74 -11.88 -5.02
N THR A 56 1.29 -13.05 -4.66
CA THR A 56 2.62 -13.52 -5.08
C THR A 56 2.55 -14.85 -5.82
N GLY A 57 1.35 -15.42 -6.00
CA GLY A 57 1.12 -16.76 -6.56
C GLY A 57 1.29 -17.90 -5.54
N ASP A 58 1.56 -17.58 -4.27
CA ASP A 58 1.55 -18.53 -3.15
C ASP A 58 0.39 -18.16 -2.23
N VAL A 59 -0.69 -18.93 -2.30
CA VAL A 59 -1.95 -18.63 -1.60
C VAL A 59 -1.77 -18.46 -0.09
N LEU A 60 -0.90 -19.24 0.56
CA LEU A 60 -0.70 -19.13 2.01
C LEU A 60 0.08 -17.88 2.38
N ARG A 61 1.05 -17.50 1.52
CA ARG A 61 1.74 -16.23 1.63
C ARG A 61 0.80 -15.06 1.39
N ASP A 62 -0.08 -15.14 0.39
CA ASP A 62 -1.04 -14.09 0.03
C ASP A 62 -2.00 -13.81 1.20
N ILE A 63 -2.51 -14.87 1.86
CA ILE A 63 -3.33 -14.74 3.07
C ILE A 63 -2.56 -14.00 4.18
N THR A 64 -1.28 -14.32 4.37
CA THR A 64 -0.44 -13.69 5.39
C THR A 64 -0.18 -12.21 5.09
N ILE A 65 0.04 -11.87 3.82
CA ILE A 65 0.20 -10.48 3.35
C ILE A 65 -1.08 -9.69 3.63
N LEU A 66 -2.23 -10.19 3.19
CA LEU A 66 -3.52 -9.52 3.38
C LEU A 66 -3.85 -9.34 4.86
N HIS A 67 -3.59 -10.35 5.69
CA HIS A 67 -3.76 -10.24 7.14
C HIS A 67 -2.91 -9.10 7.72
N THR A 68 -1.63 -9.02 7.34
CA THR A 68 -0.72 -7.97 7.80
C THR A 68 -1.19 -6.57 7.40
N ILE A 69 -1.65 -6.41 6.16
CA ILE A 69 -2.20 -5.14 5.66
C ILE A 69 -3.46 -4.73 6.44
N LEU A 70 -4.36 -5.68 6.72
CA LEU A 70 -5.57 -5.42 7.49
C LEU A 70 -5.27 -5.11 8.96
N GLU A 71 -4.25 -5.72 9.57
CA GLU A 71 -3.79 -5.32 10.90
C GLU A 71 -3.23 -3.89 10.92
N GLN A 72 -2.43 -3.51 9.92
CA GLN A 72 -1.91 -2.15 9.78
C GLN A 72 -3.04 -1.14 9.58
N THR A 73 -4.05 -1.52 8.81
CA THR A 73 -5.29 -0.78 8.59
C THR A 73 -6.05 -0.54 9.89
N ASP A 74 -6.32 -1.59 10.67
CA ASP A 74 -7.01 -1.49 11.96
C ASP A 74 -6.25 -0.59 12.94
N ARG A 75 -4.93 -0.76 13.04
CA ARG A 75 -4.08 0.10 13.88
C ARG A 75 -4.15 1.57 13.46
N TRP A 76 -4.07 1.85 12.17
CA TRP A 76 -4.18 3.20 11.64
C TRP A 76 -5.52 3.85 11.98
N MET A 77 -6.62 3.12 11.81
CA MET A 77 -7.97 3.61 12.13
C MET A 77 -8.13 3.89 13.63
N ARG A 78 -7.65 2.99 14.49
CA ARG A 78 -7.73 3.17 15.96
C ARG A 78 -6.95 4.38 16.46
N GLN A 79 -5.79 4.68 15.87
CA GLN A 79 -4.97 5.83 16.26
C GLN A 79 -5.61 7.17 15.87
N ARG A 80 -6.58 7.16 14.94
CA ARG A 80 -7.23 8.37 14.40
C ARG A 80 -8.68 8.53 14.84
N CYS A 81 -9.24 7.57 15.57
CA CYS A 81 -10.47 7.77 16.35
C CYS A 81 -10.16 8.68 17.55
N ILE A 82 -10.55 9.95 17.41
CA ILE A 82 -10.80 10.88 18.52
C ILE A 82 -12.19 10.57 19.09
#